data_AF-A0A962MGN7-F1
#
_entry.id   AF-A0A962MGN7-F1
#
_cell.length_a   1.000
_cell.length_b   1.000
_cell.length_c   1.000
_cell.angle_alpha   90.00
_cell.angle_beta   90.00
_cell.angle_gamma   90.00
#
_symmetry.space_group_name_H-M   'P 1'
#
loop_
_entity.id
_entity.type
_entity.pdbx_description
1 polymer ?
#
loop_
_entity_poly.entity_id
_entity_poly.type
_entity_poly.pdbx_seq_one_letter_code
_entity_poly.pdbx_strand_id
1 'polypeptide(L)' 'EHKIQVLRHCGEPVSVQEWQEAPRQQVYDFDLGHYVYQPFGKPVHMAEWIYNFGPRRLMRKLTFRDGELIKIETLSYGY' A
#
# COMPACT_ATOMS: atom_id res chain seq x y z
N GLU A 1 -11.69 -5.09 -8.19
CA GLU A 1 -10.56 -6.04 -8.32
C GLU A 1 -9.44 -5.46 -9.20
N HIS A 2 -8.51 -4.70 -8.62
CA HIS A 2 -7.36 -4.16 -9.36
C HIS A 2 -6.14 -5.10 -9.31
N LYS A 3 -5.99 -5.85 -8.22
CA LYS A 3 -4.90 -6.83 -8.01
C LYS A 3 -4.78 -7.83 -9.18
N ILE A 4 -5.90 -8.39 -9.65
CA ILE A 4 -5.93 -9.33 -10.78
C ILE A 4 -5.51 -8.67 -12.11
N GLN A 5 -5.98 -7.44 -12.35
CA GLN A 5 -5.63 -6.70 -13.58
C GLN A 5 -4.13 -6.40 -13.62
N VAL A 6 -3.55 -6.00 -12.48
CA VAL A 6 -2.11 -5.75 -12.39
C VAL A 6 -1.31 -7.03 -12.65
N LEU A 7 -1.70 -8.18 -12.10
CA LEU A 7 -1.03 -9.46 -12.40
C LEU A 7 -1.08 -9.80 -13.89
N ARG A 8 -2.24 -9.60 -14.53
CA ARG A 8 -2.40 -9.90 -15.96
C ARG A 8 -1.56 -8.99 -16.86
N HIS A 9 -1.41 -7.71 -16.50
CA HIS A 9 -0.70 -6.74 -17.33
C HIS A 9 0.79 -6.65 -17.03
N CYS A 10 1.18 -6.77 -15.76
CA CYS A 10 2.55 -6.55 -15.30
C CYS A 10 3.29 -7.84 -14.95
N GLY A 11 2.59 -8.97 -14.85
CA GLY A 11 3.16 -10.23 -14.38
C GLY A 11 3.34 -10.26 -12.86
N GLU A 12 4.12 -11.24 -12.39
CA GLU A 12 4.39 -11.41 -10.97
C GLU A 12 5.38 -10.35 -10.44
N PRO A 13 5.09 -9.73 -9.29
CA PRO A 13 6.04 -8.84 -8.63
C PRO A 13 7.22 -9.62 -8.05
N VAL A 14 8.37 -8.96 -7.90
CA VAL A 14 9.57 -9.57 -7.31
C VAL A 14 9.49 -9.68 -5.78
N SER A 15 8.57 -8.93 -5.17
CA SER A 15 8.28 -9.01 -3.74
C SER A 15 6.82 -8.70 -3.46
N VAL A 16 6.21 -9.47 -2.55
CA VAL A 16 4.85 -9.28 -2.04
C VAL A 16 4.91 -9.31 -0.53
N GLN A 17 4.41 -8.25 0.10
CA GLN A 17 4.19 -8.20 1.54
C GLN A 17 2.71 -7.93 1.80
N GLU A 18 2.10 -8.70 2.69
CA GLU A 18 0.68 -8.56 3.04
C GLU A 18 0.53 -8.43 4.56
N TRP A 19 -0.38 -7.55 5.00
CA TRP A 19 -0.70 -7.36 6.41
C TRP A 19 -2.13 -6.85 6.58
N GLN A 20 -2.59 -6.82 7.83
CA GLN A 20 -3.84 -6.15 8.18
C GLN A 20 -3.53 -4.85 8.93
N GLU A 21 -4.23 -3.78 8.58
CA GLU A 21 -4.07 -2.48 9.23
C GLU A 21 -5.44 -1.92 9.60
N ALA A 22 -5.58 -1.44 10.83
CA ALA A 22 -6.79 -0.71 11.22
C ALA A 22 -6.75 0.70 10.59
N PRO A 23 -7.80 1.12 9.87
CA PRO A 23 -7.89 2.49 9.38
C PRO A 23 -7.71 3.45 10.55
N ARG A 24 -7.01 4.56 10.33
CA ARG A 24 -6.88 5.62 11.33
C ARG A 24 -7.64 6.84 10.89
N GLN A 25 -8.34 7.45 11.83
CA GLN A 25 -9.02 8.73 11.65
C GLN A 25 -8.46 9.75 12.63
N GLN A 26 -8.46 11.01 12.20
CA GLN A 26 -8.11 12.12 13.07
C GLN A 26 -9.34 12.51 13.90
N VAL A 27 -9.22 12.57 15.21
CA VAL A 27 -10.27 13.03 16.13
C VAL A 27 -9.72 14.08 17.09
N TYR A 28 -10.58 14.99 17.54
CA TYR A 28 -10.21 15.91 18.61
C TYR A 28 -10.39 15.23 19.97
N ASP A 29 -9.29 15.10 20.70
CA ASP A 29 -9.29 14.58 22.06
C ASP A 29 -9.52 15.74 23.04
N PHE A 30 -10.64 15.73 23.74
CA PHE A 30 -11.01 16.81 24.66
C PHE A 30 -10.20 16.80 25.96
N ASP A 31 -9.73 15.63 26.40
CA ASP A 31 -8.91 15.49 27.61
C ASP A 31 -7.49 16.01 27.37
N LEU A 32 -6.95 15.76 26.18
CA LEU A 32 -5.62 16.20 25.77
C LEU A 32 -5.61 17.56 25.05
N GLY A 33 -6.77 18.09 24.65
CA GLY A 33 -6.94 19.39 23.99
C GLY A 33 -6.36 19.49 22.57
N HIS A 34 -6.10 18.36 21.89
CA HIS A 34 -5.51 18.35 20.54
C HIS A 34 -6.02 17.21 19.67
N TYR A 35 -5.68 17.24 18.38
CA TYR A 35 -6.04 16.19 17.43
C TYR A 35 -5.12 14.98 17.54
N VAL A 36 -5.70 13.79 17.69
CA VAL A 36 -5.00 12.50 17.72
C VAL A 36 -5.47 11.60 16.59
N TYR A 37 -4.62 10.66 16.17
CA TYR A 37 -5.00 9.61 15.23
C TYR A 37 -5.36 8.34 16.00
N GLN A 38 -6.60 7.90 15.87
CA GLN A 38 -7.07 6.66 16.50
C GLN A 38 -7.56 5.64 15.47
N PRO A 39 -7.46 4.34 15.76
CA PRO A 39 -8.08 3.30 14.96
C PRO A 39 -9.60 3.52 14.84
N PHE A 40 -10.14 3.26 13.65
CA PHE A 40 -11.57 3.29 13.38
C PHE A 40 -11.95 2.26 12.32
N GLY A 41 -13.12 1.65 12.48
CA GLY A 41 -13.60 0.63 11.57
C GLY A 41 -12.91 -0.72 11.74
N LYS A 42 -13.13 -1.62 10.78
CA LYS A 42 -12.52 -2.96 10.76
C LYS A 42 -11.12 -2.90 10.15
N PRO A 43 -10.17 -3.75 10.59
CA PRO A 43 -8.91 -3.92 9.88
C PRO A 43 -9.14 -4.23 8.41
N VAL A 44 -8.37 -3.57 7.54
CA VAL A 44 -8.39 -3.76 6.09
C VAL A 44 -7.18 -4.56 5.65
N HIS A 45 -7.30 -5.30 4.55
CA HIS A 45 -6.18 -6.04 3.97
C HIS A 45 -5.29 -5.10 3.17
N MET A 46 -4.03 -5.05 3.54
CA MET A 46 -3.01 -4.27 2.85
C MET A 46 -2.06 -5.22 2.11
N ALA A 47 -1.64 -4.83 0.92
CA ALA A 47 -0.60 -5.53 0.19
C ALA A 47 0.36 -4.52 -0.48
N GLU A 48 1.66 -4.76 -0.36
CA GLU A 48 2.69 -4.03 -1.09
C GLU A 48 3.41 -4.94 -2.05
N TRP A 49 3.42 -4.53 -3.31
CA TRP A 49 4.06 -5.25 -4.41
C TRP A 49 5.20 -4.43 -4.97
N ILE A 50 6.37 -5.05 -5.13
CA ILE A 50 7.53 -4.41 -5.76
C ILE A 50 7.73 -5.03 -7.14
N TYR A 51 7.81 -4.18 -8.15
CA TYR A 51 8.20 -4.55 -9.50
C TYR A 51 9.58 -4.00 -9.82
N ASN A 52 10.51 -4.90 -10.14
CA ASN A 52 11.82 -4.56 -10.64
C ASN A 52 11.86 -4.73 -12.17
N PHE A 53 12.18 -3.64 -12.88
CA PHE A 53 12.26 -3.60 -14.34
C PHE A 53 13.71 -3.58 -14.87
N GLY A 54 14.67 -3.94 -14.02
CA GLY A 54 16.09 -4.01 -14.31
C GLY A 54 16.87 -2.72 -13.99
N PRO A 55 18.21 -2.76 -14.10
CA PRO A 55 19.11 -1.73 -13.56
C PRO A 55 19.05 -0.37 -14.25
N ARG A 56 18.44 -0.30 -15.44
CA ARG A 56 18.25 0.95 -16.20
C ARG A 56 16.87 1.57 -15.98
N ARG A 57 16.04 1.00 -15.11
CA ARG A 57 14.67 1.44 -14.86
C ARG A 57 14.42 1.54 -13.37
N LEU A 58 13.62 2.54 -12.99
CA LEU A 58 13.20 2.70 -11.60
C LEU A 58 12.19 1.60 -11.24
N MET A 59 12.36 0.99 -10.07
CA MET A 59 11.40 0.03 -9.55
C MET A 59 10.10 0.74 -9.16
N ARG A 60 9.00 -0.01 -9.14
CA ARG A 60 7.68 0.50 -8.72
C ARG A 60 7.20 -0.26 -7.51
N LYS A 61 6.71 0.46 -6.50
CA LYS A 61 6.00 -0.10 -5.36
C LYS A 61 4.52 0.22 -5.49
N LEU A 62 3.67 -0.79 -5.51
CA LEU A 62 2.23 -0.68 -5.59
C LEU A 62 1.65 -1.05 -4.22
N THR A 63 0.84 -0.17 -3.66
CA THR A 63 0.13 -0.43 -2.40
C THR A 63 -1.35 -0.65 -2.69
N PHE A 64 -1.86 -1.79 -2.24
CA PHE A 64 -3.25 -2.16 -2.36
C PHE A 64 -3.94 -2.14 -1.00
N ARG A 65 -5.22 -1.75 -1.00
CA ARG A 65 -6.14 -1.85 0.14
C ARG A 65 -7.37 -2.63 -0.31
N ASP A 66 -7.67 -3.72 0.37
CA ASP A 66 -8.77 -4.66 0.04
C ASP A 66 -8.79 -5.05 -1.46
N GLY A 67 -7.61 -5.21 -2.06
CA GLY A 67 -7.44 -5.57 -3.48
C GLY A 67 -7.59 -4.41 -4.47
N GLU A 68 -7.79 -3.18 -4.00
CA GLU A 68 -7.79 -1.96 -4.80
C GLU A 68 -6.44 -1.25 -4.73
N LEU A 69 -5.93 -0.78 -5.88
CA LEU A 69 -4.66 -0.06 -5.93
C LEU A 69 -4.86 1.37 -5.43
N ILE A 70 -4.26 1.71 -4.29
CA ILE A 70 -4.41 3.02 -3.66
C ILE A 70 -3.18 3.93 -3.82
N LYS A 71 -2.01 3.36 -4.11
CA LYS A 71 -0.77 4.13 -4.26
C LYS A 71 0.20 3.45 -5.21
N ILE A 72 0.91 4.27 -6.00
CA ILE A 72 2.05 3.84 -6.80
C ILE A 72 3.22 4.76 -6.46
N GLU A 73 4.32 4.18 -6.01
CA GLU A 73 5.55 4.89 -5.66
C GLU A 73 6.70 4.47 -6.57
N THR A 74 7.59 5.42 -6.84
CA THR A 74 8.85 5.16 -7.54
C THR A 74 9.92 4.88 -6.49
N LEU A 75 10.57 3.73 -6.59
CA LEU A 75 11.73 3.40 -5.76
C LEU A 75 13.03 3.71 -6.51
N SER A 76 14.16 3.28 -5.94
CA SER A 76 15.46 3.33 -6.61
C SER A 76 15.48 2.51 -7.91
N TYR A 77 16.59 2.63 -8.65
CA TYR A 77 16.87 1.74 -9.77
C TYR A 77 16.78 0.27 -9.35
N GLY A 78 16.35 -0.55 -10.30
CA GLY A 78 16.36 -1.99 -10.17
C GLY A 78 17.76 -2.57 -10.07
N TYR A 79 17.81 -3.87 -9.83
CA TYR A 79 18.99 -4.72 -9.99
C TYR A 79 18.82 -5.66 -11.17
#